data_AF-A0A0L7K2C7-F1
#
_entry.id   AF-A0A0L7K2C7-F1
#
_cell.length_a   1.000
_cell.length_b   1.000
_cell.length_c   1.000
_cell.angle_alpha   90.00
_cell.angle_beta   90.00
_cell.angle_gamma   90.00
#
_symmetry.space_group_name_H-M   'P 1'
#
loop_
_entity.id
_entity.type
_entity.pdbx_description
1 polymer ?
#
loop_
_entity_poly.entity_id
_entity_poly.type
_entity_poly.pdbx_seq_one_letter_code
_entity_poly.pdbx_strand_id
1 'polypeptide(L)'
;MAPVIHVLTHSGCKPKAIPSFACIGKCSSYVQVSGSKIWQMERTCNCCQESGEREASVVLYCPDAKSEEKRFRKVSTKAPLECMCRPCGSIDESAIIPQEMTGYAEEGPLHNHFRKSF
;
A
#
# COMPACT_ATOMS: atom_id res chain seq x y z
N MET A 1 -3.92 9.81 -11.23
CA MET A 1 -3.56 10.80 -10.20
C MET A 1 -4.80 11.61 -9.87
N ALA A 2 -5.09 11.82 -8.59
CA ALA A 2 -6.27 12.55 -8.13
C ALA A 2 -5.87 13.64 -7.12
N PRO A 3 -6.46 14.84 -7.18
CA PRO A 3 -6.25 15.86 -6.16
C PRO A 3 -6.88 15.42 -4.84
N VAL A 4 -6.18 15.63 -3.73
CA VAL A 4 -6.65 15.28 -2.37
C VAL A 4 -6.24 16.35 -1.37
N ILE A 5 -6.93 16.38 -0.23
CA ILE A 5 -6.52 17.19 0.93
C ILE A 5 -5.77 16.30 1.91
N HIS A 6 -4.51 16.62 2.19
CA HIS A 6 -3.71 15.94 3.19
C HIS A 6 -3.68 16.78 4.47
N VAL A 7 -4.01 16.19 5.62
CA VAL A 7 -3.95 16.87 6.92
C VAL A 7 -2.67 16.50 7.65
N LEU A 8 -1.76 17.45 7.78
CA LEU A 8 -0.52 17.26 8.53
C LEU A 8 -0.78 17.43 10.03
N THR A 9 -0.38 16.42 10.80
CA THR A 9 -0.50 16.42 12.27
C THR A 9 0.88 16.25 12.90
N HIS A 10 1.18 17.10 13.90
CA HIS A 10 2.40 17.00 14.70
C HIS A 10 2.09 17.29 16.16
N SER A 11 2.79 16.63 17.09
CA SER A 11 2.55 16.79 18.53
C SER A 11 2.73 18.24 19.00
N GLY A 12 1.72 18.77 19.70
CA GLY A 12 1.70 20.15 20.18
C GLY A 12 1.45 21.21 19.08
N CYS A 13 1.05 20.79 17.88
CA CYS A 13 0.74 21.67 16.76
C CYS A 13 -0.70 21.51 16.28
N LYS A 14 -1.29 22.63 15.81
CA LYS A 14 -2.61 22.60 15.18
C LYS A 14 -2.51 21.86 13.84
N PRO A 15 -3.44 20.93 13.55
CA PRO A 15 -3.49 20.26 12.25
C PRO A 15 -3.56 21.27 11.10
N LYS A 16 -2.85 20.99 10.01
CA LYS A 16 -2.84 21.85 8.82
C LYS A 16 -3.21 21.06 7.58
N ALA A 17 -4.32 21.44 6.95
CA ALA A 17 -4.70 20.91 5.65
C ALA A 17 -3.84 21.53 4.53
N ILE A 18 -3.34 20.69 3.64
CA ILE A 18 -2.58 21.11 2.45
C ILE A 18 -3.15 20.43 1.19
N PRO A 19 -3.17 21.13 0.04
CA PRO A 19 -3.47 20.49 -1.23
C PRO A 19 -2.34 19.53 -1.60
N SER A 20 -2.71 18.33 -2.05
CA SER A 20 -1.76 17.30 -2.47
C SER A 20 -2.38 16.43 -3.58
N PHE A 21 -1.69 15.36 -3.94
CA PHE A 21 -2.13 14.38 -4.93
C PHE A 21 -1.97 12.96 -4.41
N ALA A 22 -2.79 12.04 -4.93
CA ALA A 22 -2.72 10.61 -4.65
C ALA A 22 -2.76 9.80 -5.95
N CYS A 23 -2.13 8.62 -5.93
CA CYS A 23 -2.26 7.63 -6.99
C CYS A 23 -3.52 6.79 -6.74
N ILE A 24 -4.58 7.13 -7.49
CA ILE A 24 -5.87 6.44 -7.47
C ILE A 24 -6.21 6.14 -8.93
N GLY A 25 -6.47 4.86 -9.24
CA GLY A 25 -6.74 4.41 -10.60
C GLY A 25 -6.88 2.89 -10.72
N LYS A 26 -7.19 2.45 -11.94
CA LYS A 26 -7.25 1.03 -12.32
C LYS A 26 -6.11 0.74 -13.30
N CYS A 27 -5.48 -0.41 -13.17
CA CYS A 27 -4.40 -0.87 -14.03
C CYS A 27 -4.77 -2.21 -14.67
N SER A 28 -4.36 -2.40 -15.93
CA SER A 28 -4.56 -3.66 -16.63
C SER A 28 -3.66 -4.75 -16.04
N SER A 29 -4.26 -5.89 -15.72
CA SER A 29 -3.59 -7.07 -15.17
C SER A 29 -4.18 -8.31 -15.83
N TYR A 30 -3.43 -9.41 -15.87
CA TYR A 30 -3.91 -10.66 -16.45
C TYR A 30 -3.33 -11.89 -15.75
N VAL A 31 -4.05 -13.00 -15.88
CA VAL A 31 -3.62 -14.35 -15.52
C VAL A 31 -4.14 -15.27 -16.62
N GLN A 32 -3.25 -16.05 -17.23
CA GLN A 32 -3.63 -17.03 -18.25
C GLN A 32 -2.72 -18.25 -18.21
N VAL A 33 -3.09 -19.32 -18.92
CA VAL A 33 -2.22 -20.48 -19.11
C VAL A 33 -1.01 -20.06 -19.94
N SER A 34 0.19 -20.47 -19.53
CA SER A 34 1.41 -20.12 -20.26
C SER A 34 1.45 -20.84 -21.61
N GLY A 35 1.65 -20.07 -22.69
CA GLY A 35 1.78 -20.63 -24.04
C GLY A 35 3.03 -21.49 -24.24
N SER A 36 4.05 -21.33 -23.39
CA SER A 36 5.29 -22.10 -23.45
C SER A 36 5.34 -23.27 -22.46
N LYS A 37 4.52 -23.22 -21.40
CA LYS A 37 4.48 -24.23 -20.33
C LYS A 37 3.04 -24.48 -19.93
N ILE A 38 2.42 -25.47 -20.57
CA ILE A 38 0.98 -25.81 -20.42
C ILE A 38 0.56 -26.01 -18.95
N TRP A 39 1.47 -26.52 -18.11
CA TRP A 39 1.22 -26.75 -16.68
C TRP A 39 1.40 -25.52 -15.78
N GLN A 40 1.80 -24.38 -16.34
CA GLN A 40 2.06 -23.15 -15.60
C GLN A 40 1.09 -22.05 -16.03
N MET A 41 0.79 -21.17 -15.08
CA MET A 41 0.09 -19.92 -15.36
C MET A 41 1.12 -18.80 -15.49
N GLU A 42 0.93 -17.93 -16.47
CA GLU A 42 1.64 -16.65 -16.53
C GLU A 42 0.74 -15.53 -16.02
N ARG A 43 1.33 -14.61 -15.27
CA ARG A 43 0.60 -13.58 -14.53
C ARG A 43 1.34 -12.25 -14.64
N THR A 44 0.57 -11.18 -14.81
CA THR A 44 1.04 -9.81 -14.61
C THR A 44 0.00 -9.07 -13.77
N CYS A 45 0.39 -8.64 -12.57
CA CYS A 45 -0.45 -7.84 -11.70
C CYS A 45 0.15 -6.43 -11.59
N ASN A 46 -0.59 -5.43 -12.04
CA ASN A 46 -0.16 -4.04 -12.02
C ASN A 46 -0.97 -3.21 -11.03
N CYS A 47 -0.28 -2.35 -10.30
CA CYS A 47 -0.80 -1.42 -9.32
C CYS A 47 -0.61 0.02 -9.81
N CYS A 48 -1.58 0.90 -9.52
CA CYS A 48 -1.43 2.33 -9.76
C CYS A 48 -0.52 2.91 -8.67
N GLN A 49 0.74 3.15 -9.01
CA GLN A 49 1.78 3.54 -8.06
C GLN A 49 2.48 4.82 -8.52
N GLU A 50 3.12 5.52 -7.58
CA GLU A 50 3.93 6.67 -7.87
C GLU A 50 5.15 6.30 -8.72
N SER A 51 5.44 7.11 -9.74
CA SER A 51 6.68 6.98 -10.52
C SER A 51 7.80 7.88 -10.02
N GLY A 52 7.46 8.88 -9.21
CA GLY A 52 8.37 9.80 -8.55
C GLY A 52 7.67 10.56 -7.43
N GLU A 53 8.46 11.20 -6.58
CA GLU A 53 8.00 11.97 -5.44
C GLU A 53 8.56 13.39 -5.49
N ARG A 54 7.80 14.34 -4.94
CA ARG A 54 8.25 15.71 -4.69
C ARG A 54 8.18 16.02 -3.21
N GLU A 55 9.22 16.66 -2.68
CA GLU A 55 9.26 17.14 -1.31
C GLU A 55 8.73 18.58 -1.22
N ALA A 56 8.00 18.88 -0.16
CA ALA A 56 7.52 20.21 0.16
C ALA A 56 7.77 20.53 1.63
N SER A 57 8.17 21.76 1.91
CA SER A 57 8.31 22.27 3.28
C SER A 57 7.05 23.03 3.71
N VAL A 58 6.45 22.63 4.83
CA VAL A 58 5.26 23.27 5.39
C VAL A 58 5.57 23.77 6.79
N VAL A 59 5.14 24.99 7.10
CA VAL A 59 5.22 25.53 8.47
C VAL A 59 3.92 25.23 9.22
N LEU A 60 4.04 24.54 10.35
CA LEU A 60 2.97 24.27 11.32
C LEU A 60 3.03 25.28 12.47
N TYR A 61 1.86 25.58 13.04
CA TYR A 61 1.74 26.41 14.22
C TYR A 61 1.52 25.55 15.47
N CYS A 62 2.36 25.76 16.48
CA CYS A 62 2.50 24.95 17.67
C CYS A 62 2.26 25.79 18.93
N PRO A 63 0.99 25.98 19.35
CA PRO A 63 0.65 26.85 20.48
C PRO A 63 1.23 26.34 21.81
N ASP A 64 1.42 25.02 21.94
CA ASP A 64 1.90 24.38 23.17
C ASP A 64 3.43 24.45 23.31
N ALA A 65 4.13 25.11 22.38
CA ALA A 65 5.57 25.26 22.42
C ALA A 65 6.01 26.19 23.56
N LYS A 66 7.02 25.74 24.33
CA LYS A 66 7.56 26.47 25.50
C LYS A 66 8.22 27.82 25.17
N SER A 67 8.65 28.04 23.94
CA SER A 67 9.26 29.30 23.48
C SER A 67 8.61 29.79 22.19
N GLU A 68 8.55 31.12 22.01
CA GLU A 68 7.93 31.71 20.80
C GLU A 68 8.58 31.26 19.50
N GLU A 69 9.92 31.13 19.48
CA GLU A 69 10.67 30.64 18.32
C GLU A 69 10.28 29.22 17.91
N LYS A 70 9.75 28.41 18.84
CA LYS A 70 9.30 27.04 18.59
C LYS A 70 7.82 26.94 18.26
N ARG A 71 7.08 28.05 18.28
CA ARG A 71 5.65 28.08 17.89
C ARG A 71 5.46 27.89 16.38
N PHE A 72 6.50 28.07 15.58
CA PHE A 72 6.45 27.78 14.15
C PHE A 72 7.45 26.69 13.82
N ARG A 73 6.95 25.52 13.45
CA ARG A 73 7.78 24.36 13.11
C ARG A 73 7.71 24.09 11.61
N LYS A 74 8.86 24.11 10.96
CA LYS A 74 9.00 23.64 9.57
C LYS A 74 9.03 22.11 9.56
N VAL A 75 8.15 21.50 8.78
CA VAL A 75 8.11 20.05 8.53
C VAL A 75 8.26 19.79 7.04
N SER A 76 8.94 18.70 6.70
CA SER A 76 8.99 18.19 5.33
C SER A 76 7.87 17.19 5.11
N THR A 77 7.22 17.26 3.96
CA THR A 77 6.22 16.29 3.50
C THR A 77 6.50 15.92 2.05
N LYS A 78 5.98 14.78 1.61
CA LYS A 78 6.15 14.28 0.24
C LYS A 78 4.80 14.04 -0.41
N ALA A 79 4.76 14.20 -1.73
CA ALA A 79 3.60 13.87 -2.55
C ALA A 79 4.05 13.19 -3.86
N PRO A 80 3.24 12.30 -4.45
CA PRO A 80 3.50 11.77 -5.78
C PRO A 80 3.63 12.90 -6.81
N LEU A 81 4.64 12.83 -7.66
CA LEU A 81 4.80 13.72 -8.82
C LEU A 81 3.95 13.22 -9.99
N GLU A 82 3.95 11.91 -10.19
CA GLU A 82 3.30 11.20 -11.29
C GLU A 82 2.87 9.81 -10.82
N CYS A 83 1.90 9.21 -11.52
CA CYS A 83 1.42 7.86 -11.24
C CYS A 83 1.46 7.02 -12.52
N MET A 84 1.91 5.77 -12.40
CA MET A 84 2.00 4.80 -13.50
C MET A 84 1.48 3.42 -13.05
N CYS A 85 1.11 2.58 -14.00
CA CYS A 85 0.88 1.17 -13.73
C CYS A 85 2.21 0.44 -13.67
N ARG A 86 2.55 -0.11 -12.50
CA ARG A 86 3.78 -0.86 -12.25
C ARG A 86 3.45 -2.22 -11.66
N PRO A 87 4.30 -3.25 -11.81
CA PRO A 87 4.09 -4.52 -11.16
C PRO A 87 3.88 -4.32 -9.66
N CYS A 88 2.80 -4.87 -9.12
CA CYS A 88 2.59 -4.90 -7.68
C CYS A 88 3.75 -5.65 -7.01
N GLY A 89 3.94 -5.46 -5.69
CA GLY A 89 4.88 -6.27 -4.91
C GLY A 89 4.66 -7.77 -5.17
N SER A 90 5.72 -8.57 -5.06
CA SER A 90 5.68 -10.00 -5.36
C SER A 90 4.50 -10.68 -4.68
N ILE A 91 3.65 -11.35 -5.46
CA ILE A 91 2.62 -12.23 -4.93
C ILE A 91 3.34 -13.45 -4.38
N ASP A 92 3.06 -13.82 -3.13
CA ASP A 92 3.53 -15.08 -2.59
C ASP A 92 2.76 -16.22 -3.27
N GLU A 93 3.42 -16.98 -4.14
CA GLU A 93 2.80 -18.09 -4.87
C GLU A 93 2.24 -19.15 -3.92
N SER A 94 2.79 -19.28 -2.71
CA SER A 94 2.30 -20.23 -1.71
C SER A 94 0.94 -19.84 -1.10
N ALA A 95 0.53 -18.57 -1.26
CA ALA A 95 -0.77 -18.09 -0.81
C ALA A 95 -1.90 -18.33 -1.84
N ILE A 96 -1.59 -18.89 -3.00
CA ILE A 96 -2.57 -19.13 -4.08
C ILE A 96 -3.18 -20.52 -3.89
N ILE A 97 -4.37 -20.56 -3.31
CA ILE A 97 -5.13 -21.81 -3.12
C ILE A 97 -5.98 -22.09 -4.37
N PRO A 98 -5.82 -23.24 -5.04
CA PRO A 98 -6.72 -23.65 -6.12
C PRO A 98 -8.17 -23.71 -5.64
N GLN A 99 -9.12 -23.22 -6.45
CA GLN A 99 -10.55 -23.24 -6.11
C GLN A 99 -11.11 -24.66 -5.88
N GLU A 100 -10.49 -25.69 -6.47
CA GLU A 100 -10.86 -27.08 -6.20
C GLU A 100 -10.46 -27.55 -4.80
N MET A 101 -9.50 -26.87 -4.15
CA MET A 101 -9.06 -27.15 -2.78
C MET A 101 -9.78 -26.29 -1.73
N THR A 102 -10.44 -25.19 -2.12
CA THR A 102 -11.14 -24.32 -1.15
C THR A 102 -12.30 -25.02 -0.45
N GLY A 103 -12.85 -26.10 -1.02
CA GLY A 103 -13.86 -26.95 -0.37
C GLY A 103 -13.31 -28.06 0.54
N TYR A 104 -12.02 -28.39 0.46
CA TYR A 104 -11.38 -29.43 1.28
C TYR A 104 -10.70 -28.89 2.54
N ALA A 105 -10.45 -27.58 2.61
CA ALA A 105 -9.78 -26.95 3.75
C ALA A 105 -10.67 -26.86 5.01
N GLU A 106 -11.99 -26.86 4.86
CA GLU A 106 -12.93 -26.81 6.00
C GLU A 106 -13.39 -28.20 6.48
N GLU A 107 -13.26 -29.27 5.68
CA GLU A 107 -13.69 -30.63 6.05
C GLU A 107 -12.58 -31.69 5.79
N GLY A 108 -11.39 -31.46 6.33
CA GLY A 108 -10.27 -32.41 6.27
C GLY A 108 -10.14 -33.26 7.55
N PRO A 109 -10.11 -34.61 7.51
CA PRO A 109 -9.97 -35.49 8.69
C PRO A 109 -8.65 -35.36 9.46
N LEU A 110 -7.72 -34.52 9.00
CA LEU A 110 -6.32 -34.49 9.44
C LEU A 110 -6.00 -33.42 10.50
N HIS A 111 -6.97 -32.58 10.91
CA HIS A 111 -6.71 -31.53 11.91
C HIS A 111 -6.48 -32.07 13.34
N ASN A 112 -6.74 -33.35 13.61
CA ASN A 112 -6.61 -33.95 14.94
C ASN A 112 -5.38 -34.84 15.15
N HIS A 113 -4.48 -35.00 14.16
CA HIS A 113 -3.36 -35.93 14.28
C HIS A 113 -2.03 -35.33 14.75
N PHE A 114 -1.87 -34.01 14.80
CA PHE A 114 -0.63 -33.35 15.27
C PHE A 114 -0.74 -32.66 16.62
N ARG A 115 -1.72 -33.04 17.45
CA ARG A 115 -1.84 -32.53 18.82
C ARG A 115 -1.76 -33.66 19.85
N LYS A 116 -0.60 -34.32 19.91
CA LYS A 116 -0.03 -35.00 21.09
C LYS A 116 1.31 -35.63 20.73
N SER A 117 2.39 -35.04 21.25
CA SER A 117 3.48 -35.76 21.93
C SER A 117 4.17 -34.76 22.85
N PHE A 118 4.21 -35.12 24.14
CA PHE A 118 5.12 -34.58 25.14
C PHE A 118 6.56 -34.95 24.80
#